data_AF-A0A175YMN7-F1
#
_entry.id   AF-A0A175YMN7-F1
#
_cell.length_a   1.000
_cell.length_b   1.000
_cell.length_c   1.000
_cell.angle_alpha   90.00
_cell.angle_beta   90.00
_cell.angle_gamma   90.00
#
_symmetry.space_group_name_H-M   'P 1'
#
loop_
_entity.id
_entity.type
_entity.pdbx_description
1 polymer ?
#
loop_
_entity_poly.entity_id
_entity_poly.type
_entity_poly.pdbx_seq_one_letter_code
_entity_poly.pdbx_strand_id
1 'polypeptide(L)'
;MGEALSSLPVKELRNLETKLEKGISKVRSKKNELLFADEVDYMQKRCNNMFGLQETDLHNNNQYLRAKIADNERAQQQMNLMPGSSTYEVAQPQSFDGRNFIQLNGLEPTNHYSCQDQTPLQLV
;
A
#
# COMPACT_ATOMS: atom_id res chain seq x y z
N MET A 1 -42.76 -22.26 -10.87
CA MET A 1 -42.97 -21.52 -12.13
C MET A 1 -44.39 -20.97 -12.09
N GLY A 2 -44.71 -19.86 -12.75
CA GLY A 2 -46.07 -19.29 -12.76
C GLY A 2 -47.08 -20.18 -13.49
N GLU A 3 -47.35 -21.36 -12.95
CA GLU A 3 -48.27 -22.35 -13.48
C GLU A 3 -49.68 -22.11 -12.95
N ALA A 4 -50.69 -22.51 -13.72
CA ALA A 4 -52.11 -22.33 -13.39
C ALA A 4 -52.53 -20.88 -13.05
N LEU A 5 -51.86 -19.87 -13.62
CA LEU A 5 -52.23 -18.46 -13.40
C LEU A 5 -53.61 -18.11 -13.96
N SER A 6 -54.08 -18.84 -14.97
CA SER A 6 -55.38 -18.62 -15.62
C SER A 6 -56.57 -18.90 -14.71
N SER A 7 -56.40 -19.72 -13.67
CA SER A 7 -57.47 -20.00 -12.70
C SER A 7 -57.53 -19.02 -11.53
N LEU A 8 -56.56 -18.11 -11.41
CA LEU A 8 -56.50 -17.15 -10.31
C LEU A 8 -57.37 -15.92 -10.60
N PRO A 9 -58.13 -15.42 -9.62
CA PRO A 9 -58.83 -14.16 -9.77
C PRO A 9 -57.83 -12.99 -9.86
N VAL A 10 -58.19 -11.93 -10.60
CA VAL A 10 -57.34 -10.76 -10.86
C VAL A 10 -56.71 -10.17 -9.59
N LYS A 11 -57.43 -10.19 -8.46
CA LYS A 11 -56.94 -9.71 -7.17
C LYS A 11 -55.75 -10.55 -6.66
N GLU A 12 -55.84 -11.86 -6.77
CA GLU A 12 -54.76 -12.77 -6.35
C GLU A 12 -53.56 -12.67 -7.28
N LEU A 13 -53.80 -12.50 -8.59
CA LEU A 13 -52.74 -12.28 -9.57
C LEU A 13 -51.95 -10.99 -9.26
N ARG A 14 -52.64 -9.89 -8.96
CA ARG A 14 -52.01 -8.61 -8.59
C ARG A 14 -51.21 -8.70 -7.28
N ASN A 15 -51.74 -9.45 -6.31
CA ASN A 15 -51.05 -9.71 -5.05
C ASN A 15 -49.79 -10.56 -5.26
N LEU A 16 -49.86 -11.57 -6.12
CA LEU A 16 -48.74 -12.43 -6.48
C LEU A 16 -47.64 -11.61 -7.17
N GLU A 17 -47.99 -10.79 -8.15
CA GLU A 17 -47.08 -9.87 -8.84
C GLU A 17 -46.37 -8.94 -7.84
N THR A 18 -47.12 -8.31 -6.93
CA THR A 18 -46.54 -7.44 -5.89
C THR A 18 -45.58 -8.19 -4.97
N LYS A 19 -45.89 -9.44 -4.60
CA LYS A 19 -45.01 -10.27 -3.78
C LYS A 19 -43.74 -10.64 -4.53
N LEU A 20 -43.85 -10.99 -5.82
CA LEU A 20 -42.71 -11.32 -6.68
C LEU A 20 -41.79 -10.12 -6.87
N GLU A 21 -42.34 -8.95 -7.16
CA GLU A 21 -41.56 -7.72 -7.35
C GLU A 21 -40.76 -7.37 -6.08
N LYS A 22 -41.40 -7.49 -4.91
CA LYS A 22 -40.73 -7.33 -3.62
C LYS A 22 -39.66 -8.40 -3.38
N GLY A 23 -39.93 -9.65 -3.73
CA GLY A 23 -38.99 -10.76 -3.61
C GLY A 23 -37.75 -10.56 -4.50
N ILE A 24 -37.95 -10.22 -5.77
CA ILE A 24 -36.89 -9.93 -6.74
C ILE A 24 -36.06 -8.74 -6.26
N SER A 25 -36.71 -7.67 -5.80
CA SER A 25 -36.01 -6.51 -5.24
C SER A 25 -35.12 -6.89 -4.06
N LYS A 26 -35.62 -7.69 -3.11
CA LYS A 26 -34.82 -8.20 -1.98
C LYS A 26 -33.63 -9.06 -2.44
N VAL A 27 -33.85 -9.96 -3.39
CA VAL A 27 -32.78 -10.81 -3.95
C VAL A 27 -31.69 -9.94 -4.59
N ARG A 28 -32.07 -8.93 -5.38
CA ARG A 28 -31.13 -7.99 -6.00
C ARG A 28 -30.33 -7.21 -4.95
N SER A 29 -31.01 -6.65 -3.95
CA SER A 29 -30.33 -5.93 -2.85
C SER A 29 -29.36 -6.83 -2.09
N LYS A 30 -29.75 -8.05 -1.74
CA LYS A 30 -28.89 -8.97 -0.98
C LYS A 30 -27.68 -9.43 -1.80
N LYS A 31 -27.88 -9.69 -3.08
CA LYS A 31 -26.78 -9.99 -4.02
C LYS A 31 -25.77 -8.85 -4.01
N ASN A 32 -26.22 -7.61 -4.15
CA ASN A 32 -25.34 -6.44 -4.18
C ASN A 32 -24.59 -6.28 -2.84
N GLU A 33 -25.28 -6.39 -1.71
CA GLU A 33 -24.66 -6.31 -0.37
C GLU A 33 -23.55 -7.35 -0.18
N LEU A 34 -23.81 -8.61 -0.54
CA LEU A 34 -22.81 -9.67 -0.46
C LEU A 34 -21.62 -9.41 -1.39
N LEU A 35 -21.88 -8.97 -2.62
CA LEU A 35 -20.83 -8.67 -3.59
C LEU A 35 -19.92 -7.55 -3.08
N PHE A 36 -20.49 -6.49 -2.50
CA PHE A 36 -19.72 -5.42 -1.87
C PHE A 36 -18.95 -5.90 -0.63
N ALA A 37 -19.56 -6.72 0.22
CA ALA A 37 -18.90 -7.23 1.41
C ALA A 37 -17.70 -8.14 1.06
N ASP A 38 -17.89 -9.08 0.15
CA ASP A 38 -16.86 -10.01 -0.31
C ASP A 38 -15.73 -9.26 -1.04
N GLU A 39 -16.06 -8.25 -1.85
CA GLU A 39 -15.07 -7.46 -2.58
C GLU A 39 -14.25 -6.57 -1.65
N VAL A 40 -14.88 -5.89 -0.69
CA VAL A 40 -14.16 -5.10 0.32
C VAL A 40 -13.23 -5.99 1.15
N ASP A 41 -13.70 -7.14 1.61
CA ASP A 41 -12.87 -8.08 2.38
C ASP A 41 -11.71 -8.65 1.55
N TYR A 42 -11.95 -9.01 0.29
CA TYR A 42 -10.92 -9.46 -0.63
C TYR A 42 -9.86 -8.39 -0.89
N MET A 43 -10.28 -7.15 -1.20
CA MET A 43 -9.37 -6.04 -1.45
C MET A 43 -8.56 -5.68 -0.21
N GLN A 44 -9.19 -5.70 0.97
CA GLN A 44 -8.52 -5.49 2.26
C GLN A 44 -7.41 -6.55 2.48
N LYS A 45 -7.73 -7.84 2.31
CA LYS A 45 -6.76 -8.93 2.46
C LYS A 45 -5.60 -8.80 1.48
N ARG A 46 -5.88 -8.52 0.20
CA ARG A 46 -4.84 -8.32 -0.81
C ARG A 46 -3.93 -7.14 -0.47
N CYS A 47 -4.51 -6.01 -0.05
CA CYS A 47 -3.75 -4.82 0.34
C CYS A 47 -2.86 -5.12 1.56
N ASN A 48 -3.42 -5.72 2.61
CA ASN A 48 -2.68 -6.09 3.81
C ASN A 48 -1.53 -7.06 3.49
N ASN A 49 -1.76 -8.06 2.64
CA ASN A 49 -0.72 -8.99 2.22
C ASN A 49 0.41 -8.28 1.44
N MET A 50 0.06 -7.38 0.52
CA MET A 50 1.04 -6.62 -0.26
C MET A 50 1.88 -5.70 0.64
N PHE A 51 1.25 -5.00 1.57
CA PHE A 51 1.94 -4.13 2.53
C PHE A 51 2.88 -4.96 3.43
N GLY A 52 2.42 -6.10 3.95
CA GLY A 52 3.22 -6.97 4.81
C GLY A 52 4.44 -7.59 4.08
N LEU A 53 4.29 -7.96 2.80
CA LEU A 53 5.42 -8.43 2.00
C LEU A 53 6.47 -7.32 1.82
N GLN A 54 6.03 -6.10 1.50
CA GLN A 54 6.92 -4.96 1.32
C GLN A 54 7.67 -4.60 2.61
N GLU A 55 6.99 -4.64 3.76
CA GLU A 55 7.60 -4.41 5.07
C GLU A 55 8.67 -5.47 5.38
N THR A 56 8.38 -6.73 5.08
CA THR A 56 9.32 -7.84 5.28
C THR A 56 10.56 -7.70 4.40
N ASP A 57 10.39 -7.38 3.12
CA ASP A 57 11.50 -7.18 2.18
C ASP A 57 12.39 -6.00 2.60
N LEU A 58 11.77 -4.90 3.03
CA LEU A 58 12.50 -3.73 3.53
C LEU A 58 13.27 -4.04 4.81
N HIS A 59 12.64 -4.77 5.74
CA HIS A 59 13.27 -5.20 6.99
C HIS A 59 14.48 -6.11 6.71
N ASN A 60 14.33 -7.07 5.81
CA ASN A 60 15.41 -7.98 5.41
C ASN A 60 16.57 -7.23 4.75
N ASN A 61 16.29 -6.32 3.81
CA ASN A 61 17.30 -5.46 3.20
C ASN A 61 18.03 -4.61 4.24
N ASN A 62 17.32 -4.04 5.21
CA ASN A 62 17.94 -3.26 6.28
C ASN A 62 18.87 -4.12 7.15
N GLN A 63 18.44 -5.33 7.50
CA GLN A 63 19.26 -6.28 8.26
C GLN A 63 20.52 -6.68 7.50
N TYR A 64 20.40 -6.98 6.20
CA TYR A 64 21.54 -7.30 5.34
C TYR A 64 22.56 -6.15 5.28
N LEU A 65 22.10 -4.90 5.13
CA LEU A 65 22.98 -3.73 5.12
C LEU A 65 23.71 -3.56 6.45
N ARG A 66 23.02 -3.74 7.58
CA ARG A 66 23.64 -3.69 8.91
C ARG A 66 24.73 -4.74 9.08
N ALA A 67 24.48 -5.97 8.63
CA ALA A 67 25.48 -7.04 8.66
C ALA A 67 26.69 -6.69 7.78
N LYS A 68 26.46 -6.19 6.57
CA LYS A 68 27.53 -5.74 5.66
C LYS A 68 28.39 -4.61 6.24
N ILE A 69 27.78 -3.65 6.95
CA ILE A 69 28.49 -2.57 7.62
C ILE A 69 29.40 -3.14 8.71
N ALA A 70 28.87 -3.99 9.59
CA ALA A 70 29.65 -4.62 10.66
C ALA A 70 30.82 -5.44 10.12
N ASP A 71 30.64 -6.16 9.02
CA ASP A 71 31.73 -6.89 8.37
C ASP A 71 32.80 -5.95 7.78
N ASN A 72 32.40 -4.83 7.16
CA ASN A 72 33.33 -3.83 6.64
C ASN A 72 34.14 -3.18 7.78
N GLU A 73 33.49 -2.81 8.88
CA GLU A 73 34.13 -2.26 10.07
C GLU A 73 35.14 -3.24 10.67
N ARG A 74 34.80 -4.53 10.74
CA ARG A 74 35.73 -5.59 11.19
C ARG A 74 36.92 -5.76 10.23
N ALA A 75 36.69 -5.68 8.92
CA ALA A 75 37.77 -5.75 7.93
C ALA A 75 38.70 -4.52 8.01
N GLN A 76 38.13 -3.32 8.19
CA GLN A 76 38.90 -2.09 8.43
C GLN A 76 39.73 -2.18 9.72
N GLN A 77 39.14 -2.67 10.81
CA GLN A 77 39.89 -2.92 12.05
C GLN A 77 41.03 -3.91 11.82
N GLN A 78 40.78 -5.04 11.15
CA GLN A 78 41.83 -6.02 10.83
C GLN A 78 42.97 -5.43 9.97
N MET A 79 42.65 -4.58 8.99
CA MET A 79 43.66 -3.86 8.19
C MET A 79 44.47 -2.86 9.03
N ASN A 80 43.84 -2.16 9.96
CA ASN A 80 44.52 -1.23 10.88
C ASN A 80 45.42 -1.93 11.91
N LEU A 81 45.26 -3.25 12.11
CA LEU A 81 46.07 -4.06 13.02
C LEU A 81 47.30 -4.73 12.36
N MET A 82 47.52 -4.57 11.04
CA MET A 82 48.77 -5.01 10.41
C MET A 82 49.91 -3.98 10.66
N PRO A 83 51.01 -4.36 11.34
CA PRO A 83 52.13 -3.46 11.56
C PRO A 83 52.88 -3.27 10.24
N GLY A 84 52.58 -2.16 9.56
CA GLY A 84 53.20 -1.79 8.28
C GLY A 84 52.27 -1.09 7.28
N SER A 85 50.96 -1.04 7.50
CA SER A 85 49.99 -0.45 6.55
C SER A 85 49.69 1.05 6.77
N SER A 86 50.70 1.84 7.15
CA SER A 86 50.56 3.29 7.38
C SER A 86 51.29 4.12 6.31
N THR A 87 51.03 3.86 5.03
CA THR A 87 51.57 4.69 3.92
C THR A 87 50.54 5.13 2.87
N TYR A 88 49.26 4.93 3.13
CA TYR A 88 48.21 5.58 2.35
C TYR A 88 47.40 6.41 3.34
N GLU A 89 47.42 7.74 3.19
CA GLU A 89 46.54 8.63 3.93
C GLU A 89 45.08 8.23 3.63
N VAL A 90 44.52 7.40 4.49
CA VAL A 90 43.08 7.23 4.59
C VAL A 90 42.58 8.53 5.21
N ALA A 91 42.10 9.43 4.34
CA ALA A 91 41.33 10.58 4.75
C ALA A 91 40.30 10.12 5.80
N GLN A 92 40.35 10.74 6.98
CA GLN A 92 39.39 10.52 8.06
C GLN A 92 37.97 10.51 7.49
N PRO A 93 37.05 9.65 7.98
CA PRO A 93 35.65 9.80 7.64
C PRO A 93 35.18 11.10 8.30
N GLN A 94 35.22 12.19 7.53
CA GLN A 94 34.50 13.41 7.84
C GLN A 94 33.05 12.99 8.06
N SER A 95 32.53 13.23 9.24
CA SER A 95 31.12 13.05 9.60
C SER A 95 30.25 13.63 8.48
N PHE A 96 29.67 12.73 7.67
CA PHE A 96 28.89 13.07 6.50
C PHE A 96 27.58 13.72 6.97
N ASP A 97 27.60 15.04 7.14
CA ASP A 97 26.44 15.84 7.52
C ASP A 97 25.54 15.98 6.28
N GLY A 98 24.45 15.19 6.23
CA GLY A 98 23.52 15.07 5.10
C GLY A 98 22.70 16.34 4.79
N ARG A 99 23.20 17.52 5.15
CA ARG A 99 22.50 18.81 5.04
C ARG A 99 22.78 19.60 3.75
N ASN A 100 23.47 19.03 2.76
CA ASN A 100 23.87 19.76 1.53
C ASN A 100 23.52 19.06 0.21
N PHE A 101 22.37 18.39 0.11
CA PHE A 101 21.91 17.82 -1.17
C PHE A 101 21.11 18.78 -2.06
N ILE A 102 21.02 20.08 -1.74
CA ILE A 102 20.41 21.07 -2.64
C ILE A 102 21.48 22.03 -3.14
N GLN A 103 22.38 21.53 -3.98
CA GLN A 103 23.02 22.36 -5.00
C GLN A 103 22.35 22.04 -6.34
N LEU A 104 21.31 22.82 -6.64
CA LEU A 104 20.77 23.00 -7.98
C LEU A 104 21.91 23.45 -8.89
N ASN A 105 22.31 22.60 -9.83
CA ASN A 105 23.16 23.01 -10.94
C ASN A 105 22.30 23.05 -12.22
N GLY A 106 21.96 24.28 -12.62
CA GLY A 106 21.61 24.74 -13.97
C GLY A 106 20.67 23.92 -14.85
N LEU A 107 19.44 24.43 -15.08
CA LEU A 107 18.98 25.04 -16.35
C LEU A 107 17.42 25.05 -16.46
N GLU A 108 16.85 26.26 -16.45
CA GLU A 108 15.57 26.74 -17.01
C GLU A 108 14.18 26.17 -16.58
N PRO A 109 13.12 27.01 -16.62
CA PRO A 109 11.85 26.84 -15.92
C PRO A 109 10.76 26.22 -16.82
N THR A 110 9.56 26.10 -16.25
CA THR A 110 8.28 25.74 -16.87
C THR A 110 7.91 24.27 -16.69
N ASN A 111 7.11 24.01 -15.65
CA ASN A 111 5.75 23.51 -15.88
C ASN A 111 4.93 23.72 -14.61
N HIS A 112 3.99 24.65 -14.73
CA HIS A 112 2.90 24.85 -13.79
C HIS A 112 2.06 23.57 -13.76
N TYR A 113 1.95 22.92 -12.60
CA TYR A 113 0.69 22.33 -12.17
C TYR A 113 0.60 22.42 -10.65
N SER A 114 -0.06 23.48 -10.19
CA SER A 114 -0.64 23.56 -8.86
C SER A 114 -1.70 22.48 -8.71
N CYS A 115 -1.49 21.53 -7.81
CA CYS A 115 -2.59 20.85 -7.14
C CYS A 115 -2.43 21.12 -5.64
N GLN A 116 -2.91 22.30 -5.27
CA GLN A 116 -3.29 22.66 -3.92
C GLN A 116 -4.39 21.68 -3.49
N ASP A 117 -4.12 20.81 -2.54
CA ASP A 117 -5.13 20.46 -1.53
C ASP A 117 -4.41 20.10 -0.23
N GLN A 118 -4.27 21.12 0.60
CA GLN A 118 -3.91 20.99 2.00
C GLN A 118 -5.12 20.41 2.74
N THR A 119 -5.02 19.18 3.24
CA THR A 119 -5.90 18.72 4.31
C THR A 119 -5.11 18.74 5.63
N PRO A 120 -5.39 19.68 6.55
CA PRO A 120 -4.78 19.65 7.87
C PRO A 120 -5.43 18.54 8.70
N LEU A 121 -4.65 17.56 9.15
CA LEU A 121 -5.09 16.54 10.09
C LEU A 121 -5.32 17.18 11.46
N GLN A 122 -6.58 17.22 11.90
CA GLN A 122 -6.98 17.63 13.24
C GLN A 122 -6.93 16.41 14.16
N LEU A 123 -6.02 16.40 15.14
CA LEU A 123 -6.04 15.44 16.24
C LEU A 123 -7.03 15.94 17.31
N VAL A 124 -7.98 15.08 17.68
CA VAL A 124 -8.83 15.22 18.88
C VAL A 124 -8.07 14.67 20.08
#